data_AF-A0A554NAS2-F1
#
_entry.id   AF-A0A554NAS2-F1
#
_cell.length_a   1.000
_cell.length_b   1.000
_cell.length_c   1.000
_cell.angle_alpha   90.00
_cell.angle_beta   90.00
_cell.angle_gamma   90.00
#
_symmetry.space_group_name_H-M   'P 1'
#
loop_
_entity.id
_entity.type
_entity.pdbx_description
1 polymer ?
#
loop_
_entity_poly.entity_id
_entity_poly.type
_entity_poly.pdbx_seq_one_letter_code
_entity_poly.pdbx_strand_id
1 'polypeptide(L)'
;MNHDEPPTDGTDAEPSDTDATLTRRDAIAALTAVGAATAIGGSLSWGLLSDGDEATDTGRFGGDERATLTALAEVLYPSAVTEIPAFVERYTVGRVTDRPEYASGMAEALATLDDYGQQWADDRFADLPRDRREALLESMGVPTASPDPDGIDPERVRFYLVNELLFALYATPTGGELVGIENPQGYPGGTASYRRGDPDPE
;
A
#
# COMPACT_ATOMS: atom_id res chain seq x y z
N MET A 1 37.83 64.77 -1.71
CA MET A 1 38.97 63.91 -2.07
C MET A 1 39.43 63.20 -0.81
N ASN A 2 39.09 61.91 -0.77
CA ASN A 2 39.73 60.78 -0.08
C ASN A 2 40.03 60.91 1.42
N HIS A 3 39.20 60.24 2.22
CA HIS A 3 39.66 59.63 3.46
C HIS A 3 39.93 58.14 3.20
N ASP A 4 41.15 57.73 3.56
CA ASP A 4 41.72 56.39 3.69
C ASP A 4 40.77 55.28 4.17
N GLU A 5 40.88 54.12 3.52
CA GLU A 5 40.70 52.75 4.04
C GLU A 5 42.09 52.14 4.37
N PRO A 6 42.26 50.99 5.06
CA PRO A 6 41.42 50.20 6.00
C PRO A 6 42.26 49.79 7.27
N PRO A 7 41.80 48.92 8.23
CA PRO A 7 41.79 47.46 8.03
C PRO A 7 40.60 46.68 8.68
N THR A 8 40.37 45.53 8.05
CA THR A 8 39.73 44.26 8.47
C THR A 8 39.34 44.01 9.94
N ASP A 9 38.06 43.70 10.15
CA ASP A 9 37.54 42.63 11.03
C ASP A 9 36.09 42.39 10.57
N GLY A 10 35.74 41.30 9.88
CA GLY A 10 35.72 39.96 10.45
C GLY A 10 34.34 39.64 11.05
N THR A 11 33.25 39.68 10.28
CA THR A 11 31.99 38.96 10.60
C THR A 11 31.14 38.80 9.34
N ASP A 12 31.59 37.98 8.39
CA ASP A 12 30.68 37.22 7.53
C ASP A 12 30.58 35.82 8.17
N ALA A 13 29.70 35.70 9.17
CA ALA A 13 29.31 34.40 9.71
C ALA A 13 28.05 33.98 8.98
N GLU A 14 28.23 32.97 8.14
CA GLU A 14 27.24 32.33 7.29
C GLU A 14 25.96 31.94 8.03
N PRO A 15 24.80 31.92 7.34
CA PRO A 15 23.61 31.29 7.88
C PRO A 15 23.92 29.84 8.20
N SER A 16 23.83 29.54 9.50
CA SER A 16 23.98 28.23 10.11
C SER A 16 23.34 27.11 9.28
N ASP A 17 24.18 26.15 8.90
CA ASP A 17 23.80 24.76 8.67
C ASP A 17 22.76 24.33 9.73
N THR A 18 21.51 24.27 9.31
CA THR A 18 20.60 23.26 9.85
C THR A 18 20.37 22.29 8.72
N ASP A 19 21.44 21.58 8.41
CA ASP A 19 21.42 20.30 7.73
C ASP A 19 20.50 19.40 8.58
N ALA A 20 19.19 19.47 8.31
CA ALA A 20 18.19 18.56 8.84
C ALA A 20 18.40 17.21 8.14
N THR A 21 19.57 16.62 8.40
CA THR A 21 19.87 15.23 8.15
C THR A 21 18.96 14.43 9.07
N LEU A 22 17.78 14.11 8.56
CA LEU A 22 16.93 13.05 9.12
C LEU A 22 17.74 11.75 9.00
N THR A 23 18.56 11.50 10.01
CA THR A 23 19.39 10.31 10.02
C THR A 23 18.47 9.08 10.05
N ARG A 24 18.87 8.02 9.34
CA ARG A 24 18.18 6.72 9.17
C ARG A 24 17.54 6.13 10.45
N ARG A 25 17.95 6.62 11.62
CA ARG A 25 17.44 6.29 12.95
C ARG A 25 16.13 6.99 13.32
N ASP A 26 15.89 8.22 12.88
CA ASP A 26 14.62 8.92 13.16
C ASP A 26 13.45 8.35 12.34
N ALA A 27 13.73 7.80 11.15
CA ALA A 27 12.75 7.04 10.38
C ALA A 27 12.30 5.75 11.08
N ILE A 28 13.16 5.15 11.92
CA ILE A 28 12.83 3.94 12.70
C ILE A 28 12.00 4.30 13.94
N ALA A 29 12.16 5.51 14.49
CA ALA A 29 11.31 5.99 15.57
C ALA A 29 9.85 6.19 15.10
N ALA A 30 9.65 6.68 13.87
CA ALA A 30 8.32 6.83 13.29
C ALA A 30 7.58 5.49 13.09
N LEU A 31 8.31 4.39 12.83
CA LEU A 31 7.71 3.07 12.59
C LEU A 31 7.18 2.38 13.87
N THR A 32 7.45 2.91 15.06
CA THR A 32 7.04 2.30 16.34
C THR A 32 5.91 3.05 17.06
N ALA A 33 5.51 4.22 16.56
CA ALA A 33 4.58 5.12 17.26
C ALA A 33 3.10 5.04 16.82
N VAL A 34 2.75 4.19 15.85
CA VAL A 34 1.34 4.05 15.39
C VAL A 34 0.58 2.92 16.11
N GLY A 35 1.21 2.21 17.05
CA GLY A 35 0.61 1.09 17.78
C GLY A 35 -0.20 1.42 19.04
N ALA A 36 -0.28 2.68 19.50
CA ALA A 36 -0.89 2.98 20.81
C ALA A 36 -1.55 4.37 20.92
N ALA A 37 -2.63 4.61 20.18
CA ALA A 37 -3.66 5.60 20.52
C ALA A 37 -4.90 5.29 19.67
N THR A 38 -6.02 4.87 20.23
CA THR A 38 -7.06 5.82 20.63
C THR A 38 -8.09 5.11 21.51
N ALA A 39 -8.08 5.43 22.81
CA ALA A 39 -9.29 5.42 23.61
C ALA A 39 -9.87 6.84 23.60
N ILE A 40 -11.21 6.90 23.58
CA ILE A 40 -12.10 8.08 23.76
C ILE A 40 -12.58 8.76 22.46
N GLY A 41 -13.74 8.31 21.97
CA GLY A 41 -14.79 9.23 21.50
C GLY A 41 -15.32 9.07 20.07
N GLY A 42 -16.31 8.19 19.87
CA GLY A 42 -17.40 8.41 18.90
C GLY A 42 -17.37 7.60 17.59
N SER A 43 -18.15 6.51 17.58
CA SER A 43 -18.63 5.71 16.44
C SER A 43 -17.60 5.17 15.45
N LEU A 44 -17.20 3.91 15.64
CA LEU A 44 -17.33 2.79 14.69
C LEU A 44 -16.77 1.56 15.43
N SER A 45 -17.65 0.63 15.79
CA SER A 45 -17.33 -0.56 16.57
C SER A 45 -16.47 -1.54 15.75
N TRP A 46 -15.17 -1.62 16.03
CA TRP A 46 -14.31 -2.73 15.64
C TRP A 46 -13.43 -3.09 16.85
N GLY A 47 -13.77 -4.17 17.55
CA GLY A 47 -12.99 -4.63 18.70
C GLY A 47 -13.83 -5.20 19.84
N LEU A 48 -14.57 -6.27 19.56
CA LEU A 48 -15.03 -7.30 20.51
C LEU A 48 -15.53 -8.40 19.55
N LEU A 49 -14.91 -9.55 19.36
CA LEU A 49 -14.45 -10.48 20.37
C LEU A 49 -13.18 -11.22 19.91
N SER A 50 -12.16 -11.22 20.76
CA SER A 50 -11.25 -12.36 20.90
C SER A 50 -11.67 -13.07 22.19
N ASP A 51 -12.58 -14.04 22.06
CA ASP A 51 -12.63 -15.22 22.93
C ASP A 51 -13.42 -16.31 22.19
N GLY A 52 -12.98 -17.55 22.32
CA GLY A 52 -13.20 -18.65 21.39
C GLY A 52 -14.66 -18.96 21.02
N ASP A 53 -14.86 -19.21 19.72
CA ASP A 53 -15.52 -20.38 19.15
C ASP A 53 -15.61 -20.15 17.63
N GLU A 54 -15.07 -21.10 16.86
CA GLU A 54 -15.16 -21.23 15.39
C GLU A 54 -15.40 -19.93 14.59
N ALA A 55 -14.31 -19.25 14.20
CA ALA A 55 -14.34 -18.33 13.07
C ALA A 55 -14.46 -19.12 11.75
N THR A 56 -15.55 -19.86 11.59
CA THR A 56 -16.04 -20.28 10.27
C THR A 56 -16.80 -19.11 9.65
N ASP A 57 -16.06 -18.06 9.29
CA ASP A 57 -16.42 -17.13 8.20
C ASP A 57 -15.15 -16.55 7.55
N THR A 58 -14.22 -17.46 7.27
CA THR A 58 -13.13 -17.38 6.28
C THR A 58 -13.67 -17.50 4.84
N GLY A 59 -14.92 -17.13 4.60
CA GLY A 59 -15.85 -17.74 3.64
C GLY A 59 -15.63 -17.50 2.14
N ARG A 60 -14.43 -17.15 1.66
CA ARG A 60 -14.22 -17.03 0.21
C ARG A 60 -12.83 -17.36 -0.32
N PHE A 61 -11.77 -17.05 0.43
CA PHE A 61 -10.41 -17.49 0.09
C PHE A 61 -9.95 -18.52 1.11
N GLY A 62 -9.32 -19.60 0.67
CA GLY A 62 -8.65 -20.57 1.52
C GLY A 62 -7.24 -20.12 1.93
N GLY A 63 -6.51 -21.02 2.59
CA GLY A 63 -5.14 -20.74 3.02
C GLY A 63 -4.18 -20.60 1.84
N ASP A 64 -4.38 -21.41 0.80
CA ASP A 64 -3.53 -21.43 -0.38
C ASP A 64 -3.72 -20.16 -1.22
N GLU A 65 -4.96 -19.72 -1.43
CA GLU A 65 -5.25 -18.48 -2.15
C GLU A 65 -4.63 -17.25 -1.45
N ARG A 66 -4.65 -17.22 -0.11
CA ARG A 66 -3.98 -16.17 0.67
C ARG A 66 -2.46 -16.24 0.54
N ALA A 67 -1.88 -17.44 0.51
CA ALA A 67 -0.45 -17.63 0.30
C ALA A 67 -0.03 -17.13 -1.10
N THR A 68 -0.80 -17.47 -2.13
CA THR A 68 -0.57 -17.04 -3.52
C THR A 68 -0.71 -15.51 -3.65
N LEU A 69 -1.73 -14.90 -3.03
CA LEU A 69 -1.86 -13.44 -2.99
C LEU A 69 -0.69 -12.74 -2.30
N THR A 70 -0.23 -13.29 -1.17
CA THR A 70 0.91 -12.76 -0.42
C THR A 70 2.19 -12.86 -1.26
N ALA A 71 2.42 -14.02 -1.88
CA ALA A 71 3.56 -14.25 -2.76
C ALA A 71 3.57 -13.32 -3.98
N LEU A 72 2.39 -12.99 -4.52
CA LEU A 72 2.26 -12.02 -5.61
C LEU A 72 2.54 -10.60 -5.13
N ALA A 73 2.04 -10.23 -3.94
CA ALA A 73 2.32 -8.94 -3.33
C ALA A 73 3.83 -8.73 -3.07
N GLU A 74 4.57 -9.77 -2.66
CA GLU A 74 6.04 -9.73 -2.52
C GLU A 74 6.77 -9.43 -3.83
N VAL A 75 6.21 -9.82 -4.98
CA VAL A 75 6.77 -9.48 -6.30
C VAL A 75 6.48 -8.02 -6.63
N LEU A 76 5.23 -7.59 -6.44
CA LEU A 76 4.74 -6.29 -6.88
C LEU A 76 5.13 -5.12 -5.96
N TYR A 77 5.20 -5.35 -4.66
CA TYR A 77 5.39 -4.28 -3.69
C TYR A 77 6.86 -3.87 -3.60
N PRO A 78 7.13 -2.56 -3.43
CA PRO A 78 8.47 -2.08 -3.10
C PRO A 78 8.99 -2.76 -1.83
N SER A 79 10.30 -2.99 -1.75
CA SER A 79 10.94 -3.59 -0.57
C SER A 79 10.79 -2.78 0.72
N ALA A 80 10.32 -1.54 0.64
CA ALA A 80 9.99 -0.71 1.79
C ALA A 80 8.68 -1.14 2.50
N VAL A 81 7.82 -1.90 1.83
CA VAL A 81 6.60 -2.45 2.43
C VAL A 81 6.97 -3.67 3.26
N THR A 82 6.80 -3.54 4.58
CA THR A 82 6.97 -4.63 5.55
C THR A 82 5.62 -5.22 5.94
N GLU A 83 5.60 -6.40 6.57
CA GLU A 83 4.35 -7.04 7.05
C GLU A 83 3.32 -7.30 5.94
N ILE A 84 3.79 -7.69 4.74
CA ILE A 84 2.95 -7.94 3.55
C ILE A 84 1.76 -8.87 3.83
N PRO A 85 1.88 -10.00 4.56
CA PRO A 85 0.74 -10.88 4.83
C PRO A 85 -0.40 -10.16 5.57
N ALA A 86 -0.08 -9.37 6.59
CA ALA A 86 -1.07 -8.61 7.35
C ALA A 86 -1.70 -7.50 6.50
N PHE A 87 -0.92 -6.86 5.63
CA PHE A 87 -1.42 -5.86 4.69
C PHE A 87 -2.43 -6.45 3.70
N VAL A 88 -2.09 -7.58 3.07
CA VAL A 88 -2.95 -8.26 2.10
C VAL A 88 -4.27 -8.67 2.74
N GLU A 89 -4.22 -9.28 3.94
CA GLU A 89 -5.43 -9.68 4.65
C GLU A 89 -6.31 -8.45 4.97
N ARG A 90 -5.72 -7.39 5.51
CA ARG A 90 -6.47 -6.21 5.96
C ARG A 90 -7.09 -5.41 4.82
N TYR A 91 -6.32 -5.17 3.76
CA TYR A 91 -6.66 -4.17 2.75
C TYR A 91 -7.09 -4.76 1.41
N THR A 92 -6.65 -5.96 1.08
CA THR A 92 -7.07 -6.65 -0.15
C THR A 92 -8.24 -7.57 0.15
N VAL A 93 -8.04 -8.57 1.00
CA VAL A 93 -9.09 -9.55 1.33
C VAL A 93 -10.29 -8.85 1.98
N GLY A 94 -10.06 -8.01 2.99
CA GLY A 94 -11.12 -7.25 3.65
C GLY A 94 -11.95 -6.36 2.72
N ARG A 95 -11.36 -5.86 1.61
CA ARG A 95 -12.06 -4.98 0.66
C ARG A 95 -12.99 -5.73 -0.29
N VAL A 96 -12.62 -6.95 -0.67
CA VAL A 96 -13.37 -7.74 -1.65
C VAL A 96 -14.44 -8.62 -1.00
N THR A 97 -14.43 -8.77 0.34
CA THR A 97 -15.44 -9.53 1.10
C THR A 97 -16.87 -9.13 0.77
N ASP A 98 -17.16 -7.82 0.65
CA ASP A 98 -18.50 -7.31 0.34
C ASP A 98 -18.81 -7.27 -1.18
N ARG A 99 -17.95 -7.87 -2.02
CA ARG A 99 -18.05 -7.87 -3.49
C ARG A 99 -17.99 -9.30 -4.04
N PRO A 100 -19.05 -10.10 -3.86
CA PRO A 100 -18.99 -11.54 -4.12
C PRO A 100 -18.67 -11.89 -5.57
N GLU A 101 -19.18 -11.18 -6.57
CA GLU A 101 -18.85 -11.49 -7.97
C GLU A 101 -17.36 -11.20 -8.26
N TYR A 102 -16.86 -10.08 -7.73
CA TYR A 102 -15.46 -9.69 -7.89
C TYR A 102 -14.52 -10.68 -7.22
N ALA A 103 -14.84 -11.09 -6.00
CA ALA A 103 -14.01 -12.03 -5.25
C ALA A 103 -14.06 -13.45 -5.84
N SER A 104 -15.12 -13.83 -6.58
CA SER A 104 -15.13 -15.06 -7.39
C SER A 104 -14.13 -14.98 -8.54
N GLY A 105 -14.14 -13.88 -9.31
CA GLY A 105 -13.19 -13.68 -10.40
C GLY A 105 -11.74 -13.63 -9.92
N MET A 106 -11.51 -13.09 -8.72
CA MET A 106 -10.21 -13.12 -8.05
C MET A 106 -9.76 -14.54 -7.67
N ALA A 107 -10.67 -15.36 -7.11
CA ALA A 107 -10.36 -16.76 -6.79
C ALA A 107 -10.03 -17.58 -8.05
N GLU A 108 -10.77 -17.38 -9.13
CA GLU A 108 -10.49 -18.02 -10.41
C GLU A 108 -9.14 -17.59 -10.98
N ALA A 109 -8.81 -16.30 -10.93
CA ALA A 109 -7.51 -15.81 -11.39
C ALA A 109 -6.34 -16.36 -10.54
N LEU A 110 -6.52 -16.56 -9.24
CA LEU A 110 -5.53 -17.20 -8.38
C LEU A 110 -5.31 -18.67 -8.77
N ALA A 111 -6.41 -19.41 -9.00
CA ALA A 111 -6.33 -20.79 -9.47
C ALA A 111 -5.60 -20.88 -10.82
N THR A 112 -5.91 -19.98 -11.76
CA THR A 112 -5.19 -19.90 -13.05
C THR A 112 -3.69 -19.65 -12.87
N LEU A 113 -3.30 -18.77 -11.95
CA LEU A 113 -1.89 -18.49 -11.68
C LEU A 113 -1.17 -19.69 -11.07
N ASP A 114 -1.80 -20.39 -10.12
CA ASP A 114 -1.23 -21.59 -9.52
C ASP A 114 -1.16 -22.76 -10.52
N ASP A 115 -2.18 -22.95 -11.35
CA ASP A 115 -2.19 -23.94 -12.42
C ASP A 115 -1.06 -23.67 -13.43
N TYR A 116 -0.82 -22.40 -13.76
CA TYR A 116 0.29 -22.01 -14.64
C TYR A 116 1.65 -22.29 -13.97
N GLY A 117 1.77 -22.03 -12.67
CA GLY A 117 2.92 -22.42 -11.86
C GLY A 117 3.20 -23.92 -11.92
N GLN A 118 2.18 -24.75 -11.68
CA GLN A 118 2.34 -26.20 -11.73
C GLN A 118 2.76 -26.69 -13.12
N GLN A 119 2.16 -26.15 -14.18
CA GLN A 119 2.41 -26.61 -15.54
C GLN A 119 3.78 -26.21 -16.08
N TRP A 120 4.28 -25.02 -15.70
CA TRP A 120 5.50 -24.45 -16.29
C TRP A 120 6.71 -24.44 -15.35
N ALA A 121 6.47 -24.56 -14.05
CA ALA A 121 7.52 -24.51 -13.02
C ALA A 121 7.47 -25.69 -12.03
N ASP A 122 6.58 -26.68 -12.25
CA ASP A 122 6.42 -27.89 -11.42
C ASP A 122 6.15 -27.61 -9.93
N ASP A 123 5.62 -26.43 -9.60
CA ASP A 123 5.37 -25.99 -8.22
C ASP A 123 4.20 -25.00 -8.13
N ARG A 124 3.69 -24.75 -6.92
CA ARG A 124 2.69 -23.68 -6.69
C ARG A 124 3.35 -22.32 -6.81
N PHE A 125 2.60 -21.32 -7.26
CA PHE A 125 3.15 -19.97 -7.40
C PHE A 125 3.69 -19.45 -6.06
N ALA A 126 2.98 -19.74 -4.96
CA ALA A 126 3.38 -19.36 -3.61
C ALA A 126 4.71 -20.01 -3.15
N ASP A 127 5.05 -21.18 -3.65
CA ASP A 127 6.23 -21.93 -3.20
C ASP A 127 7.48 -21.63 -4.05
N LEU A 128 7.30 -21.03 -5.23
CA LEU A 128 8.41 -20.57 -6.08
C LEU A 128 9.23 -19.45 -5.39
N PRO A 129 10.55 -19.36 -5.65
CA PRO A 129 11.33 -18.20 -5.23
C PRO A 129 10.89 -16.94 -6.00
N ARG A 130 11.04 -15.76 -5.38
CA ARG A 130 10.58 -14.47 -5.92
C ARG A 130 10.95 -14.21 -7.38
N ASP A 131 12.22 -14.42 -7.75
CA ASP A 131 12.68 -14.19 -9.13
C ASP A 131 12.00 -15.13 -10.14
N ARG A 132 11.64 -16.35 -9.71
CA ARG A 132 10.87 -17.29 -10.54
C ARG A 132 9.41 -16.89 -10.65
N ARG A 133 8.79 -16.36 -9.59
CA ARG A 133 7.44 -15.80 -9.65
C ARG A 133 7.36 -14.64 -10.64
N GLU A 134 8.35 -13.74 -10.62
CA GLU A 134 8.46 -12.62 -11.56
C GLU A 134 8.58 -13.12 -13.00
N ALA A 135 9.54 -14.03 -13.27
CA ALA A 135 9.71 -14.63 -14.59
C ALA A 135 8.45 -15.38 -15.08
N LEU A 136 7.71 -16.02 -14.18
CA LEU A 136 6.45 -16.71 -14.52
C LEU A 136 5.39 -15.70 -15.00
N LEU A 137 5.21 -14.59 -14.29
CA LEU A 137 4.28 -13.51 -14.68
C LEU A 137 4.66 -12.90 -16.03
N GLU A 138 5.96 -12.66 -16.26
CA GLU A 138 6.47 -12.21 -17.55
C GLU A 138 6.17 -13.21 -18.66
N SER A 139 6.42 -14.50 -18.44
CA SER A 139 6.18 -15.55 -19.44
C SER A 139 4.69 -15.69 -19.79
N MET A 140 3.81 -15.48 -18.81
CA MET A 140 2.36 -15.49 -18.99
C MET A 140 1.88 -14.22 -19.75
N GLY A 141 2.67 -13.16 -19.78
CA GLY A 141 2.34 -11.89 -20.43
C GLY A 141 1.54 -10.91 -19.56
N VAL A 142 1.42 -11.17 -18.25
CA VAL A 142 0.66 -10.35 -17.28
C VAL A 142 1.13 -8.89 -17.25
N PRO A 143 2.44 -8.56 -17.26
CA PRO A 143 2.90 -7.18 -17.20
C PRO A 143 2.44 -6.30 -18.37
N THR A 144 2.21 -6.90 -19.54
CA THR A 144 1.85 -6.20 -20.79
C THR A 144 0.37 -6.37 -21.19
N ALA A 145 -0.36 -7.26 -20.52
CA ALA A 145 -1.76 -7.51 -20.80
C ALA A 145 -2.63 -6.25 -20.59
N SER A 146 -3.71 -6.13 -21.36
CA SER A 146 -4.75 -5.14 -21.07
C SER A 146 -5.66 -5.72 -19.99
N PRO A 147 -5.92 -5.03 -18.87
CA PRO A 147 -6.74 -5.59 -17.80
C PRO A 147 -8.21 -5.70 -18.25
N ASP A 148 -8.72 -6.93 -18.32
CA ASP A 148 -10.09 -7.24 -18.74
C ASP A 148 -10.64 -8.41 -17.88
N PRO A 149 -11.75 -8.22 -17.13
CA PRO A 149 -12.34 -9.28 -16.31
C PRO A 149 -12.91 -10.45 -17.14
N ASP A 150 -13.30 -10.19 -18.39
CA ASP A 150 -13.89 -11.17 -19.31
C ASP A 150 -12.88 -11.60 -20.40
N GLY A 151 -11.62 -11.17 -20.25
CA GLY A 151 -10.53 -11.41 -21.18
C GLY A 151 -9.85 -12.78 -21.03
N ILE A 152 -8.71 -12.93 -21.69
CA ILE A 152 -7.87 -14.15 -21.55
C ILE A 152 -7.12 -14.16 -20.21
N ASP A 153 -6.59 -15.32 -19.82
CA ASP A 153 -5.94 -15.54 -18.53
C ASP A 153 -4.99 -14.42 -18.05
N PRO A 154 -4.00 -13.93 -18.83
CA PRO A 154 -3.14 -12.85 -18.36
C PRO A 154 -3.86 -11.51 -18.14
N GLU A 155 -4.94 -11.26 -18.88
CA GLU A 155 -5.77 -10.06 -18.75
C GLU A 155 -6.60 -10.11 -17.45
N ARG A 156 -7.15 -11.29 -17.14
CA ARG A 156 -7.89 -11.55 -15.90
C ARG A 156 -6.99 -11.51 -14.68
N VAL A 157 -5.81 -12.15 -14.74
CA VAL A 157 -4.80 -12.07 -13.67
C VAL A 157 -4.37 -10.64 -13.42
N ARG A 158 -4.15 -9.85 -14.48
CA ARG A 158 -3.83 -8.43 -14.32
C ARG A 158 -4.98 -7.65 -13.69
N PHE A 159 -6.20 -7.86 -14.16
CA PHE A 159 -7.38 -7.15 -13.69
C PHE A 159 -7.73 -7.45 -12.22
N TYR A 160 -7.80 -8.74 -11.86
CA TYR A 160 -8.26 -9.17 -10.54
C TYR A 160 -7.17 -9.21 -9.48
N LEU A 161 -5.90 -9.46 -9.85
CA LEU A 161 -4.83 -9.67 -8.86
C LEU A 161 -3.87 -8.50 -8.83
N VAL A 162 -3.21 -8.19 -9.96
CA VAL A 162 -2.17 -7.16 -10.00
C VAL A 162 -2.75 -5.78 -9.71
N ASN A 163 -3.81 -5.41 -10.41
CA ASN A 163 -4.45 -4.10 -10.20
C ASN A 163 -5.09 -3.99 -8.83
N GLU A 164 -5.66 -5.08 -8.30
CA GLU A 164 -6.26 -5.10 -6.97
C GLU A 164 -5.22 -4.85 -5.89
N LEU A 165 -4.09 -5.57 -5.92
CA LEU A 165 -2.99 -5.39 -4.97
C LEU A 165 -2.37 -3.99 -5.08
N LEU A 166 -2.10 -3.51 -6.29
CA LEU A 166 -1.55 -2.16 -6.48
C LEU A 166 -2.54 -1.07 -6.07
N PHE A 167 -3.83 -1.25 -6.36
CA PHE A 167 -4.86 -0.33 -5.89
C PHE A 167 -4.94 -0.31 -4.37
N ALA A 168 -4.96 -1.48 -3.72
CA ALA A 168 -4.97 -1.59 -2.27
C ALA A 168 -3.74 -0.92 -1.66
N LEU A 169 -2.56 -1.10 -2.25
CA LEU A 169 -1.34 -0.39 -1.84
C LEU A 169 -1.56 1.13 -1.91
N TYR A 170 -1.84 1.67 -3.10
CA TYR A 170 -1.93 3.11 -3.31
C TYR A 170 -3.12 3.81 -2.65
N ALA A 171 -4.19 3.08 -2.36
CA ALA A 171 -5.37 3.62 -1.67
C ALA A 171 -5.18 3.71 -0.14
N THR A 172 -4.10 3.13 0.41
CA THR A 172 -3.81 3.22 1.85
C THR A 172 -2.91 4.42 2.17
N PRO A 173 -3.01 4.98 3.39
CA PRO A 173 -2.12 6.05 3.85
C PRO A 173 -0.63 5.69 3.67
N THR A 174 -0.26 4.45 4.01
CA THR A 174 1.12 3.93 3.86
C THR A 174 1.57 3.90 2.40
N GLY A 175 0.73 3.47 1.46
CA GLY A 175 1.10 3.50 0.05
C GLY A 175 1.13 4.91 -0.52
N GLY A 176 0.24 5.81 -0.10
CA GLY A 176 0.24 7.22 -0.50
C GLY A 176 1.52 7.97 -0.11
N GLU A 177 2.06 7.69 1.08
CA GLU A 177 3.35 8.22 1.54
C GLU A 177 4.53 7.67 0.73
N LEU A 178 4.52 6.38 0.36
CA LEU A 178 5.60 5.74 -0.42
C LEU A 178 5.73 6.25 -1.86
N VAL A 179 4.67 6.82 -2.45
CA VAL A 179 4.70 7.42 -3.80
C VAL A 179 4.69 8.94 -3.80
N GLY A 180 4.78 9.60 -2.64
CA GLY A 180 4.85 11.06 -2.56
C GLY A 180 3.62 11.79 -3.12
N ILE A 181 2.47 11.12 -3.15
CA ILE A 181 1.16 11.72 -3.47
C ILE A 181 0.39 12.03 -2.19
N GLU A 182 1.09 12.54 -1.18
CA GLU A 182 0.43 13.27 -0.11
C GLU A 182 -0.31 14.43 -0.75
N ASN A 183 -1.62 14.49 -0.53
CA ASN A 183 -2.35 15.71 -0.83
C ASN A 183 -1.87 16.75 0.21
N PRO A 184 -1.11 17.78 -0.19
CA PRO A 184 -0.50 18.70 0.76
C PRO A 184 -1.60 19.36 1.61
N GLN A 185 -1.37 19.41 2.93
CA GLN A 185 -2.22 20.17 3.85
C GLN A 185 -2.35 21.61 3.34
N GLY A 186 -3.55 21.98 2.86
CA GLY A 186 -3.86 23.33 2.36
C GLY A 186 -4.31 23.44 0.90
N TYR A 187 -4.35 22.35 0.12
CA TYR A 187 -4.97 22.35 -1.22
C TYR A 187 -6.44 21.87 -1.18
N PRO A 188 -7.32 22.41 -2.04
CA PRO A 188 -8.78 22.29 -1.88
C PRO A 188 -9.26 20.85 -2.09
N GLY A 189 -9.75 20.24 -1.02
CA GLY A 189 -10.26 18.86 -1.00
C GLY A 189 -10.40 18.24 0.39
N GLY A 190 -9.81 18.86 1.42
CA GLY A 190 -10.04 18.46 2.83
C GLY A 190 -11.47 18.76 3.28
N THR A 191 -12.13 17.77 3.88
CA THR A 191 -13.54 17.80 4.32
C THR A 191 -13.84 18.77 5.47
N ALA A 192 -12.89 19.60 5.88
CA ALA A 192 -13.02 20.51 7.01
C ALA A 192 -13.58 21.91 6.65
N SER A 193 -13.68 22.28 5.37
CA SER A 193 -13.84 23.70 5.00
C SER A 193 -15.28 24.22 4.82
N TYR A 194 -16.31 23.38 4.91
CA TYR A 194 -17.70 23.81 4.64
C TYR A 194 -18.51 24.27 5.86
N ARG A 195 -17.87 24.59 6.98
CA ARG A 195 -18.61 25.08 8.16
C ARG A 195 -18.03 26.34 8.77
N ARG A 196 -18.01 27.43 8.00
CA ARG A 196 -18.47 28.76 8.46
C ARG A 196 -18.60 29.70 7.27
N GLY A 197 -19.79 29.75 6.67
CA GLY A 197 -20.22 30.98 6.00
C GLY A 197 -20.77 31.88 7.09
N ASP A 198 -20.10 32.99 7.38
CA ASP A 198 -20.77 34.13 7.98
C ASP A 198 -20.97 35.18 6.87
N PRO A 199 -22.19 35.73 6.72
CA PRO A 199 -22.49 36.78 5.76
C PRO A 199 -21.90 38.11 6.24
N ASP A 200 -21.18 38.80 5.37
CA ASP A 200 -20.61 40.12 5.64
C ASP A 200 -21.74 41.18 5.69
N PRO A 201 -21.84 42.03 6.73
CA PRO A 201 -22.75 43.18 6.74
C PRO A 201 -22.16 44.36 5.95
N GLU A 202 -23.03 45.07 5.22
CA GLU A 202 -22.74 46.26 4.40
C GLU A 202 -22.17 47.47 5.17
#